data_AF-A0A1W9JCI5-F1
#
_entry.id   AF-A0A1W9JCI5-F1
#
_cell.length_a   1.000
_cell.length_b   1.000
_cell.length_c   1.000
_cell.angle_alpha   90.00
_cell.angle_beta   90.00
_cell.angle_gamma   90.00
#
_symmetry.space_group_name_H-M   'P 1'
#
loop_
_entity.id
_entity.type
_entity.pdbx_description
1 polymer ?
#
loop_
_entity_poly.entity_id
_entity_poly.type
_entity_poly.pdbx_seq_one_letter_code
_entity_poly.pdbx_strand_id
1 'polypeptide(L)'
;MPGLFDLETPKDLLAKLERELIKLRDEPENVDHAFNFFTTAEHILDWLYPGQGGQAPKQREALKDNEVLLATVSHIANGAKHFDKLNKKHTSVSNTEHKKGLWAKQFWAKNAFAKGVWAEPALLITLSGEAASQFGNNITALVLAEKVYMYWSSPGRIA
;
A
#
# COMPACT_ATOMS: atom_id res chain seq x y z
N MET A 1 12.69 22.81 3.24
CA MET A 1 12.09 23.03 1.92
C MET A 1 10.59 23.03 2.14
N PRO A 2 9.81 23.97 1.57
CA PRO A 2 8.36 23.81 1.51
C PRO A 2 8.02 22.50 0.79
N GLY A 3 6.79 22.03 0.91
CA GLY A 3 6.34 20.81 0.26
C GLY A 3 6.34 20.90 -1.27
N LEU A 4 5.64 19.96 -1.94
CA LEU A 4 5.60 19.91 -3.41
C LEU A 4 4.34 20.61 -3.92
N PHE A 5 4.49 21.85 -4.40
CA PHE A 5 3.36 22.71 -4.79
C PHE A 5 2.34 22.80 -3.65
N ASP A 6 1.08 22.44 -3.89
CA ASP A 6 -0.02 22.50 -2.90
C ASP A 6 -0.01 21.33 -1.89
N LEU A 7 0.96 20.42 -1.96
CA LEU A 7 1.14 19.39 -0.95
C LEU A 7 2.11 19.93 0.11
N GLU A 8 1.58 20.41 1.24
CA GLU A 8 2.39 21.08 2.27
C GLU A 8 2.25 20.47 3.67
N THR A 9 1.15 19.76 3.93
CA THR A 9 0.82 19.16 5.22
C THR A 9 0.55 17.65 5.14
N PRO A 10 0.67 16.90 6.25
CA PRO A 10 0.27 15.49 6.28
C PRO A 10 -1.18 15.25 5.84
N LYS A 11 -2.09 16.23 6.04
CA LYS A 11 -3.46 16.18 5.55
C LYS A 11 -3.54 16.20 4.02
N ASP A 12 -2.67 16.95 3.37
CA ASP A 12 -2.61 16.98 1.91
C ASP A 12 -2.13 15.63 1.34
N LEU A 13 -1.20 14.97 2.05
CA LEU A 13 -0.81 13.59 1.71
C LEU A 13 -1.93 12.59 1.97
N LEU A 14 -2.72 12.73 3.04
CA LEU A 14 -3.89 11.88 3.26
C LEU A 14 -4.93 12.07 2.14
N ALA A 15 -5.21 13.32 1.74
CA ALA A 15 -6.10 13.60 0.62
C ALA A 15 -5.55 13.04 -0.70
N LYS A 16 -4.23 13.10 -0.91
CA LYS A 16 -3.59 12.43 -2.06
C LYS A 16 -3.77 10.92 -1.98
N LEU A 17 -3.57 10.32 -0.81
CA LEU A 17 -3.70 8.89 -0.58
C LEU A 17 -5.12 8.40 -0.92
N GLU A 18 -6.15 9.17 -0.54
CA GLU A 18 -7.54 8.92 -0.92
C GLU A 18 -7.74 8.93 -2.44
N ARG A 19 -7.19 9.93 -3.14
CA ARG A 19 -7.27 10.00 -4.61
C ARG A 19 -6.58 8.81 -5.29
N GLU A 20 -5.44 8.35 -4.78
CA GLU A 20 -4.79 7.15 -5.32
C GLU A 20 -5.58 5.87 -5.01
N LEU A 21 -6.25 5.80 -3.85
CA LEU A 21 -7.13 4.67 -3.53
C LEU A 21 -8.32 4.58 -4.48
N ILE A 22 -8.94 5.72 -4.82
CA ILE A 22 -10.05 5.77 -5.77
C ILE A 22 -9.59 5.24 -7.14
N LYS A 23 -8.44 5.70 -7.64
CA LYS A 23 -7.88 5.19 -8.92
C LYS A 23 -7.57 3.69 -8.85
N LEU A 24 -7.01 3.21 -7.73
CA LEU A 24 -6.73 1.79 -7.55
C LEU A 24 -7.99 0.94 -7.43
N ARG A 25 -9.11 1.50 -6.94
CA ARG A 25 -10.42 0.83 -6.98
C ARG A 25 -10.95 0.71 -8.41
N ASP A 26 -10.78 1.77 -9.20
CA ASP A 26 -11.23 1.80 -10.60
C ASP A 26 -10.36 0.90 -11.49
N GLU A 27 -9.06 0.79 -11.21
CA GLU A 27 -8.10 -0.05 -11.94
C GLU A 27 -7.22 -0.91 -11.00
N PRO A 28 -7.75 -2.01 -10.40
CA PRO A 28 -7.08 -2.80 -9.36
C PRO A 28 -5.82 -3.57 -9.79
N GLU A 29 -5.57 -3.64 -11.09
CA GLU A 29 -4.40 -4.28 -11.70
C GLU A 29 -3.32 -3.28 -12.14
N ASN A 30 -3.60 -1.97 -12.01
CA ASN A 30 -2.69 -0.92 -12.44
C ASN A 30 -1.56 -0.71 -11.42
N VAL A 31 -0.35 -1.09 -11.82
CA VAL A 31 0.86 -1.04 -10.97
C VAL A 31 1.20 0.39 -10.57
N ASP A 32 0.96 1.38 -11.43
CA ASP A 32 1.30 2.77 -11.15
C ASP A 32 0.42 3.34 -10.03
N HIS A 33 -0.87 2.98 -10.02
CA HIS A 33 -1.77 3.37 -8.93
C HIS A 33 -1.37 2.71 -7.60
N ALA A 34 -1.01 1.42 -7.62
CA ALA A 34 -0.52 0.75 -6.42
C ALA A 34 0.80 1.34 -5.91
N PHE A 35 1.77 1.58 -6.80
CA PHE A 35 3.05 2.19 -6.46
C PHE A 35 2.85 3.59 -5.85
N ASN A 36 2.10 4.45 -6.54
CA ASN A 36 1.81 5.80 -6.06
C ASN A 36 1.11 5.79 -4.71
N PHE A 37 0.16 4.88 -4.49
CA PHE A 37 -0.51 4.72 -3.20
C PHE A 37 0.48 4.35 -2.09
N PHE A 38 1.23 3.25 -2.23
CA PHE A 38 2.09 2.75 -1.14
C PHE A 38 3.27 3.68 -0.86
N THR A 39 3.86 4.32 -1.89
CA THR A 39 4.89 5.34 -1.69
C THR A 39 4.32 6.59 -1.01
N THR A 40 3.11 7.02 -1.37
CA THR A 40 2.45 8.15 -0.67
C THR A 40 2.21 7.79 0.81
N ALA A 41 1.70 6.59 1.10
CA ALA A 41 1.43 6.13 2.46
C ALA A 41 2.70 6.05 3.33
N GLU A 42 3.79 5.52 2.77
CA GLU A 42 5.10 5.43 3.46
C GLU A 42 5.62 6.82 3.88
N HIS A 43 5.45 7.83 3.01
CA HIS A 43 5.97 9.17 3.25
C HIS A 43 5.11 10.03 4.18
N ILE A 44 3.91 9.60 4.59
CA ILE A 44 3.14 10.29 5.63
C ILE A 44 3.96 10.40 6.93
N LEU A 45 4.70 9.34 7.30
CA LEU A 45 5.57 9.35 8.47
C LEU A 45 6.71 10.37 8.37
N ASP A 46 7.25 10.60 7.17
CA ASP A 46 8.30 11.60 6.96
C ASP A 46 7.77 13.02 7.16
N TRP A 47 6.47 13.24 6.96
CA TRP A 47 5.84 14.55 7.15
C TRP A 47 5.37 14.77 8.59
N LEU A 48 4.94 13.71 9.28
CA LEU A 48 4.62 13.75 10.71
C LEU A 48 5.88 13.93 11.58
N TYR A 49 6.99 13.31 11.17
CA TYR A 49 8.27 13.35 11.88
C TYR A 49 9.37 13.80 10.92
N PRO A 50 9.44 15.10 10.56
CA PRO A 50 10.41 15.59 9.58
C PRO A 50 11.85 15.54 10.13
N GLY A 51 12.79 15.21 9.24
CA GLY A 51 14.22 15.23 9.53
C GLY A 51 14.91 13.87 9.39
N GLN A 52 16.19 13.92 9.03
CA GLN A 52 17.05 12.75 8.79
C GLN A 52 17.95 12.40 10.00
N GLY A 53 17.90 13.18 11.08
CA GLY A 53 18.71 12.99 12.28
C GLY A 53 17.91 13.17 13.57
N GLY A 54 18.54 12.87 14.71
CA GLY A 54 17.93 13.03 16.02
C GLY A 54 16.82 12.01 16.30
N GLN A 55 15.70 12.47 16.87
CA GLN A 55 14.59 11.60 17.29
C GLN A 55 13.65 11.21 16.14
N ALA A 56 13.59 12.01 15.06
CA ALA A 56 12.62 11.80 13.99
C ALA A 56 12.76 10.41 13.31
N PRO A 57 13.95 9.96 12.86
CA PRO A 57 14.09 8.60 12.32
C PRO A 57 13.69 7.51 13.33
N LYS A 58 14.05 7.68 14.61
CA LYS A 58 13.72 6.72 15.67
C LYS A 58 12.22 6.61 15.89
N GLN A 59 11.49 7.72 15.83
CA GLN A 59 10.02 7.73 15.94
C GLN A 59 9.36 7.03 14.75
N ARG A 60 9.85 7.28 13.53
CA ARG A 60 9.36 6.58 12.32
C ARG A 60 9.64 5.08 12.39
N GLU A 61 10.82 4.68 12.84
CA GLU A 61 11.16 3.26 13.03
C GLU A 61 10.32 2.62 14.14
N ALA A 62 10.20 3.25 15.30
CA ALA A 62 9.38 2.74 16.39
C ALA A 62 7.92 2.54 15.99
N LEU A 63 7.33 3.45 15.19
CA LEU A 63 5.97 3.23 14.68
C LEU A 63 5.90 2.04 13.73
N LYS A 64 6.89 1.85 12.84
CA LYS A 64 6.93 0.69 11.93
C LYS A 64 7.15 -0.61 12.69
N ASP A 65 7.97 -0.61 13.73
CA ASP A 65 8.25 -1.80 14.55
C ASP A 65 7.04 -2.23 15.39
N ASN A 66 6.17 -1.28 15.77
CA ASN A 66 4.97 -1.57 16.57
C ASN A 66 3.69 -1.76 15.74
N GLU A 67 3.71 -1.41 14.46
CA GLU A 67 2.52 -1.44 13.59
C GLU A 67 2.83 -2.25 12.32
N VAL A 68 2.43 -3.52 12.31
CA VAL A 68 2.67 -4.48 11.22
C VAL A 68 2.18 -3.95 9.86
N LEU A 69 1.09 -3.18 9.86
CA LEU A 69 0.57 -2.54 8.65
C LEU A 69 1.58 -1.54 8.06
N LEU A 70 2.20 -0.71 8.91
CA LEU A 70 3.22 0.26 8.50
C LEU A 70 4.55 -0.44 8.13
N ALA A 71 4.94 -1.50 8.84
CA ALA A 71 6.07 -2.35 8.44
C ALA A 71 5.87 -2.93 7.04
N THR A 72 4.66 -3.41 6.74
CA THR A 72 4.30 -3.99 5.44
C THR A 72 4.34 -2.94 4.33
N VAL A 73 3.75 -1.75 4.56
CA VAL A 73 3.83 -0.62 3.61
C VAL A 73 5.28 -0.22 3.35
N SER A 74 6.07 -0.10 4.41
CA SER A 74 7.51 0.23 4.33
C SER A 74 8.28 -0.81 3.51
N HIS A 75 7.99 -2.11 3.68
CA HIS A 75 8.58 -3.15 2.84
C HIS A 75 8.19 -2.97 1.36
N ILE A 76 6.90 -2.80 1.05
CA ILE A 76 6.43 -2.65 -0.34
C ILE A 76 7.05 -1.42 -1.00
N ALA A 77 6.98 -0.26 -0.35
CA ALA A 77 7.47 1.01 -0.91
C ALA A 77 8.99 0.99 -1.12
N ASN A 78 9.77 0.46 -0.17
CA ASN A 78 11.22 0.36 -0.30
C ASN A 78 11.63 -0.75 -1.27
N GLY A 79 10.90 -1.86 -1.33
CA GLY A 79 11.16 -2.97 -2.26
C GLY A 79 10.94 -2.56 -3.71
N ALA A 80 9.86 -1.82 -3.98
CA ALA A 80 9.59 -1.27 -5.30
C ALA A 80 10.64 -0.24 -5.74
N LYS A 81 11.28 0.48 -4.81
CA LYS A 81 12.30 1.50 -5.10
C LYS A 81 13.71 0.92 -5.24
N HIS A 82 14.05 -0.10 -4.45
CA HIS A 82 15.43 -0.57 -4.31
C HIS A 82 15.71 -1.94 -4.93
N PHE A 83 14.68 -2.72 -5.32
CA PHE A 83 14.69 -4.02 -6.04
C PHE A 83 15.59 -5.15 -5.49
N ASP A 84 16.77 -4.86 -4.93
CA ASP A 84 17.76 -5.82 -4.43
C ASP A 84 18.43 -5.39 -3.09
N LYS A 85 18.22 -4.15 -2.63
CA LYS A 85 18.80 -3.59 -1.39
C LYS A 85 17.78 -3.40 -0.27
N LEU A 86 16.94 -4.40 -0.05
CA LEU A 86 16.05 -4.41 1.10
C LEU A 86 16.85 -4.63 2.39
N ASN A 87 16.65 -3.76 3.38
CA ASN A 87 17.15 -3.97 4.72
C ASN A 87 16.60 -5.31 5.28
N LYS A 88 17.42 -6.03 6.06
CA LYS A 88 17.09 -7.34 6.67
C LYS A 88 15.78 -7.34 7.49
N LYS A 89 15.32 -6.17 7.94
CA LYS A 89 14.05 -5.99 8.66
C LYS A 89 12.81 -6.12 7.78
N HIS A 90 12.95 -6.05 6.46
CA HIS A 90 11.84 -6.20 5.53
C HIS A 90 11.53 -7.68 5.28
N THR A 91 10.65 -8.24 6.10
CA THR A 91 10.27 -9.67 6.06
C THR A 91 8.77 -9.91 5.83
N SER A 92 7.98 -8.84 5.71
CA SER A 92 6.51 -8.91 5.59
C SER A 92 5.97 -9.39 4.24
N VAL A 93 6.73 -9.23 3.15
CA VAL A 93 6.32 -9.56 1.77
C VAL A 93 7.34 -10.53 1.19
N SER A 94 6.85 -11.63 0.63
CA SER A 94 7.68 -12.65 0.00
C SER A 94 7.58 -12.65 -1.53
N ASN A 95 6.47 -12.14 -2.08
CA ASN A 95 6.28 -12.02 -3.53
C ASN A 95 5.23 -10.94 -3.88
N THR A 96 5.33 -10.40 -5.09
CA THR A 96 4.29 -9.56 -5.71
C THR A 96 4.04 -10.04 -7.14
N GLU A 97 2.79 -10.35 -7.48
CA GLU A 97 2.43 -10.91 -8.78
C GLU A 97 1.17 -10.29 -9.39
N HIS A 98 1.11 -10.26 -10.73
CA HIS A 98 -0.13 -9.98 -11.44
C HIS A 98 -0.98 -11.25 -11.49
N LYS A 99 -2.13 -11.23 -10.81
CA LYS A 99 -3.14 -12.25 -11.02
C LYS A 99 -3.93 -11.89 -12.29
N LYS A 100 -3.53 -12.45 -13.43
CA LYS A 100 -4.29 -12.31 -14.67
C LYS A 100 -5.63 -13.04 -14.49
N GLY A 101 -6.73 -12.31 -14.61
CA GLY A 101 -8.06 -12.93 -14.68
C GLY A 101 -8.15 -13.90 -15.87
N LEU A 102 -9.08 -14.87 -15.81
CA LEU A 102 -9.33 -15.86 -16.87
C LEU A 102 -9.97 -15.22 -18.12
N TRP A 103 -9.26 -14.29 -18.77
CA TRP A 103 -9.66 -13.68 -20.03
C TRP A 103 -8.71 -14.09 -21.17
N ALA A 104 -8.53 -15.40 -21.34
CA ALA A 104 -8.00 -15.96 -22.58
C ALA A 104 -9.17 -16.23 -23.54
N LYS A 105 -9.43 -15.24 -24.41
CA LYS A 105 -10.07 -15.31 -25.75
C LYS A 105 -11.26 -16.27 -25.97
N GLN A 106 -12.38 -15.64 -26.35
CA GLN A 106 -13.56 -16.17 -27.05
C GLN A 106 -14.57 -16.96 -26.20
N PHE A 107 -15.84 -16.68 -26.48
CA PHE A 107 -17.10 -17.28 -25.97
C PHE A 107 -17.73 -16.61 -24.74
N TRP A 108 -19.06 -16.49 -24.83
CA TRP A 108 -20.07 -16.17 -23.79
C TRP A 108 -20.61 -14.74 -23.71
N ALA A 109 -21.96 -14.67 -23.72
CA ALA A 109 -22.80 -13.50 -23.88
C ALA A 109 -22.88 -12.62 -22.61
N LYS A 110 -23.10 -11.31 -22.81
CA LYS A 110 -23.38 -10.34 -21.75
C LYS A 110 -24.56 -10.82 -20.90
N ASN A 111 -24.34 -10.95 -19.58
CA ASN A 111 -25.33 -11.21 -18.51
C ASN A 111 -25.50 -12.66 -18.00
N ALA A 112 -24.55 -13.57 -18.23
CA ALA A 112 -24.71 -14.96 -17.79
C ALA A 112 -24.36 -15.26 -16.30
N PHE A 113 -23.74 -14.37 -15.52
CA PHE A 113 -23.25 -14.76 -14.17
C PHE A 113 -23.32 -13.68 -13.08
N ALA A 114 -23.59 -14.10 -11.84
CA ALA A 114 -23.69 -13.27 -10.65
C ALA A 114 -22.33 -12.69 -10.20
N LYS A 115 -22.36 -11.51 -9.57
CA LYS A 115 -21.20 -10.77 -9.02
C LYS A 115 -20.47 -11.65 -7.98
N GLY A 116 -19.21 -12.00 -8.23
CA GLY A 116 -18.35 -12.70 -7.25
C GLY A 116 -17.87 -14.12 -7.58
N VAL A 117 -18.12 -14.64 -8.80
CA VAL A 117 -17.69 -16.02 -9.18
C VAL A 117 -16.35 -16.05 -9.94
N TRP A 118 -15.75 -14.90 -10.26
CA TRP A 118 -14.44 -14.83 -10.93
C TRP A 118 -13.47 -13.99 -10.10
N ALA A 119 -12.22 -14.45 -9.96
CA ALA A 119 -11.15 -13.62 -9.44
C ALA A 119 -10.89 -12.49 -10.44
N GLU A 120 -11.37 -11.29 -10.14
CA GLU A 120 -11.06 -10.09 -10.91
C GLU A 120 -9.53 -9.93 -11.00
N PRO A 121 -9.01 -9.41 -12.13
CA PRO A 121 -7.60 -9.10 -12.24
C PRO A 121 -7.17 -8.19 -11.09
N ALA A 122 -6.11 -8.57 -10.40
CA ALA A 122 -5.64 -7.84 -9.24
C ALA A 122 -4.15 -8.02 -9.05
N LEU A 123 -3.53 -7.04 -8.42
CA LEU A 123 -2.17 -7.16 -7.90
C LEU A 123 -2.24 -7.95 -6.59
N LEU A 124 -1.60 -9.12 -6.56
CA LEU A 124 -1.54 -9.99 -5.38
C LEU A 124 -0.19 -9.80 -4.66
N ILE A 125 -0.27 -9.73 -3.34
CA ILE A 125 0.87 -9.61 -2.44
C ILE A 125 0.87 -10.87 -1.56
N THR A 126 1.94 -11.65 -1.66
CA THR A 126 2.16 -12.80 -0.77
C THR A 126 2.87 -12.29 0.47
N LEU A 127 2.25 -12.51 1.62
CA LEU A 127 2.74 -12.06 2.92
C LEU A 127 3.51 -13.18 3.62
N SER A 128 4.38 -12.78 4.55
CA SER A 128 5.14 -13.68 5.41
C SER A 128 5.26 -13.12 6.84
N GLY A 129 5.63 -14.00 7.78
CA GLY A 129 5.82 -13.63 9.18
C GLY A 129 4.54 -13.06 9.81
N GLU A 130 4.70 -12.02 10.61
CA GLU A 130 3.60 -11.39 11.35
C GLU A 130 2.51 -10.80 10.45
N ALA A 131 2.89 -10.26 9.29
CA ALA A 131 1.94 -9.75 8.30
C ALA A 131 1.02 -10.87 7.78
N ALA A 132 1.57 -12.06 7.52
CA ALA A 132 0.77 -13.22 7.12
C ALA A 132 -0.15 -13.70 8.25
N SER A 133 0.32 -13.68 9.50
CA SER A 133 -0.49 -14.02 10.67
C SER A 133 -1.67 -13.05 10.86
N GLN A 134 -1.48 -11.77 10.58
CA GLN A 134 -2.51 -10.74 10.79
C GLN A 134 -3.47 -10.55 9.61
N PHE A 135 -2.97 -10.66 8.37
CA PHE A 135 -3.74 -10.33 7.16
C PHE A 135 -4.00 -11.55 6.26
N GLY A 136 -3.50 -12.72 6.63
CA GLY A 136 -3.51 -13.93 5.80
C GLY A 136 -2.30 -14.00 4.86
N ASN A 137 -2.04 -15.18 4.29
CA ASN A 137 -0.86 -15.42 3.45
C ASN A 137 -0.88 -14.64 2.12
N ASN A 138 -2.06 -14.22 1.66
CA ASN A 138 -2.22 -13.45 0.43
C ASN A 138 -3.23 -12.34 0.65
N ILE A 139 -2.91 -11.15 0.14
CA ILE A 139 -3.79 -9.99 0.14
C ILE A 139 -3.68 -9.28 -1.21
N THR A 140 -4.76 -8.69 -1.72
CA THR A 140 -4.65 -7.84 -2.90
C THR A 140 -4.11 -6.46 -2.52
N ALA A 141 -3.43 -5.80 -3.44
CA ALA A 141 -2.96 -4.42 -3.25
C ALA A 141 -4.10 -3.49 -2.84
N LEU A 142 -5.29 -3.65 -3.46
CA LEU A 142 -6.47 -2.86 -3.13
C LEU A 142 -6.94 -3.08 -1.67
N VAL A 143 -7.10 -4.33 -1.23
CA VAL A 143 -7.56 -4.61 0.14
C VAL A 143 -6.55 -4.12 1.19
N LEU A 144 -5.25 -4.26 0.90
CA LEU A 144 -4.21 -3.71 1.76
C LEU A 144 -4.27 -2.16 1.78
N ALA A 145 -4.45 -1.53 0.61
CA ALA A 145 -4.58 -0.09 0.49
C ALA A 145 -5.77 0.47 1.28
N GLU A 146 -6.92 -0.22 1.26
CA GLU A 146 -8.08 0.16 2.07
C GLU A 146 -7.77 0.12 3.58
N LYS A 147 -7.06 -0.92 4.05
CA LYS A 147 -6.63 -1.00 5.45
C LYS A 147 -5.69 0.15 5.82
N VAL A 148 -4.74 0.49 4.94
CA VAL A 148 -3.78 1.59 5.13
C VAL A 148 -4.50 2.94 5.16
N TYR A 149 -5.45 3.17 4.25
CA TYR A 149 -6.24 4.40 4.24
C TYR A 149 -7.04 4.54 5.54
N MET A 150 -7.75 3.49 5.96
CA MET A 150 -8.51 3.48 7.21
C MET A 150 -7.64 3.74 8.44
N TYR A 151 -6.42 3.19 8.46
CA TYR A 151 -5.44 3.47 9.51
C TYR A 151 -5.13 4.97 9.58
N TRP A 152 -4.78 5.60 8.46
CA TRP A 152 -4.40 7.01 8.43
C TRP A 152 -5.57 7.99 8.60
N SER A 153 -6.76 7.62 8.14
CA SER A 153 -7.98 8.43 8.29
C SER A 153 -8.60 8.33 9.69
N SER A 154 -8.07 7.48 10.57
CA SER A 154 -8.57 7.33 11.93
C SER A 154 -8.28 8.59 12.77
N PRO A 155 -9.23 9.03 13.62
CA PRO A 155 -9.05 10.22 14.45
C PRO A 155 -7.75 10.17 15.28
N GLY A 156 -6.99 11.26 15.28
CA GLY A 156 -5.76 11.40 16.06
C GLY A 156 -4.48 10.87 15.41
N ARG A 157 -4.55 10.28 14.20
CA ARG A 157 -3.36 9.82 13.46
C ARG A 157 -2.69 10.94 12.64
N ILE A 158 -3.50 11.85 12.09
CA ILE A 158 -3.05 13.03 11.37
C ILE A 158 -3.75 14.24 11.98
N ALA A 159 -2.97 15.21 12.47
CA ALA A 159 -3.44 16.43 13.14
C ALA A 159 -3.61 17.60 12.17
#